data_AF-A0A950EI74-F1
#
_entry.id   AF-A0A950EI74-F1
#
_cell.length_a   1.000
_cell.length_b   1.000
_cell.length_c   1.000
_cell.angle_alpha   90.00
_cell.angle_beta   90.00
_cell.angle_gamma   90.00
#
_symmetry.space_group_name_H-M   'P 1'
#
loop_
_entity.id
_entity.type
_entity.pdbx_description
1 polymer ?
#
loop_
_entity_poly.entity_id
_entity_poly.type
_entity_poly.pdbx_seq_one_letter_code
_entity_poly.pdbx_strand_id
1 'polypeptide(L)' 'MAINAQELQGQWNTLRGRLKERWGQLTDDDLQIQDGNVDQLVGRIQQKTGEAREAIENFLTELTSRGGSALSQATEAVGT' A
#
# COMPACT_ATOMS: atom_id res chain seq x y z
N MET A 1 0.86 -9.90 10.44
CA MET A 1 -0.02 -8.75 10.72
C MET A 1 -1.19 -8.83 9.74
N ALA A 2 -2.42 -8.89 10.24
CA ALA A 2 -3.61 -8.97 9.38
C ALA A 2 -4.02 -7.55 8.97
N ILE A 3 -3.86 -7.22 7.70
CA ILE A 3 -4.45 -6.00 7.15
C ILE A 3 -5.97 -6.19 7.14
N ASN A 4 -6.68 -5.35 7.88
CA ASN A 4 -8.14 -5.41 7.93
C ASN A 4 -8.72 -4.69 6.70
N ALA A 5 -9.51 -5.40 5.89
CA ALA A 5 -10.12 -4.86 4.66
C ALA A 5 -10.98 -3.60 4.90
N GLN A 6 -11.55 -3.46 6.11
CA GLN A 6 -12.37 -2.31 6.50
C GLN A 6 -11.55 -1.01 6.59
N GLU A 7 -10.35 -1.07 7.18
CA GLU A 7 -9.43 0.08 7.26
C GLU A 7 -8.93 0.48 5.86
N LEU A 8 -8.72 -0.55 5.02
CA LEU A 8 -8.26 -0.36 3.65
C LEU A 8 -9.29 0.41 2.80
N GLN A 9 -10.58 0.18 3.01
CA GLN A 9 -11.64 0.91 2.28
C GLN A 9 -11.68 2.39 2.63
N GLY A 10 -11.52 2.75 3.91
CA GLY A 10 -11.50 4.15 4.35
C GLY A 10 -10.29 4.93 3.82
N GLN A 11 -9.15 4.27 3.70
CA GLN A 11 -7.89 4.87 3.25
C GLN A 11 -7.54 4.57 1.80
N TRP A 12 -8.43 3.89 1.07
CA TRP A 12 -8.20 3.41 -0.28
C TRP A 12 -7.75 4.50 -1.23
N ASN A 13 -8.35 5.69 -1.11
CA ASN A 13 -8.02 6.81 -1.98
C ASN A 13 -6.58 7.30 -1.77
N THR A 14 -6.12 7.37 -0.52
CA THR A 14 -4.74 7.72 -0.17
C THR A 14 -3.77 6.63 -0.60
N LEU A 15 -4.14 5.37 -0.38
CA LEU A 15 -3.37 4.20 -0.79
C LEU A 15 -3.09 4.24 -2.29
N ARG A 16 -4.13 4.44 -3.10
CA ARG A 16 -4.00 4.54 -4.56
C ARG A 16 -3.11 5.69 -4.99
N GLY A 17 -3.23 6.86 -4.35
CA GLY A 17 -2.34 8.00 -4.61
C GLY A 17 -0.87 7.63 -4.41
N ARG A 18 -0.55 7.01 -3.27
CA ARG A 18 0.81 6.59 -2.92
C ARG A 18 1.35 5.50 -3.84
N LEU A 19 0.50 4.55 -4.22
CA LEU A 19 0.80 3.52 -5.21
C LEU A 19 1.14 4.14 -6.57
N LYS A 20 0.36 5.11 -7.04
CA LYS A 20 0.65 5.84 -8.29
C LYS A 20 1.92 6.67 -8.20
N GLU A 21 2.19 7.30 -7.06
CA GLU A 21 3.45 8.04 -6.86
C GLU A 21 4.67 7.10 -6.91
N ARG A 22 4.58 5.92 -6.29
CA ARG A 22 5.69 4.95 -6.27
C ARG A 22 5.88 4.23 -7.59
N TRP A 23 4.78 3.77 -8.17
CA TRP A 23 4.76 3.08 -9.46
C TRP A 23 3.93 3.92 -10.43
N GLY A 24 4.56 4.92 -11.05
CA GLY A 24 3.93 5.86 -11.99
C GLY A 24 3.26 5.24 -13.22
N GLN A 25 3.40 3.93 -13.39
CA GLN A 25 2.74 3.12 -14.41
C GLN A 25 1.38 2.54 -13.96
N LEU A 26 1.04 2.61 -12.67
CA LEU A 26 -0.24 2.14 -12.16
C LEU A 26 -1.31 3.19 -12.44
N THR A 27 -2.47 2.76 -12.93
CA THR A 27 -3.64 3.63 -13.10
C THR A 27 -4.69 3.36 -12.04
N ASP A 28 -5.64 4.29 -11.90
CA ASP A 28 -6.76 4.16 -10.96
C ASP A 28 -7.61 2.91 -11.23
N ASP A 29 -7.64 2.45 -12.48
CA ASP A 29 -8.30 1.22 -12.95
C ASP A 29 -7.54 -0.05 -12.50
N ASP A 30 -6.21 -0.05 -12.63
CA ASP A 30 -5.37 -1.15 -12.12
C ASP A 30 -5.49 -1.31 -10.61
N LEU A 31 -5.71 -0.19 -9.93
CA LEU A 31 -5.90 -0.09 -8.51
C LEU A 31 -7.38 -0.09 -8.11
N GLN A 32 -8.30 -0.52 -8.97
CA GLN A 32 -9.72 -0.62 -8.63
C GLN A 32 -10.02 -2.03 -8.10
N ILE A 33 -9.98 -2.21 -6.79
CA ILE A 33 -10.37 -3.46 -6.12
C ILE A 33 -11.75 -3.24 -5.52
N GLN A 34 -12.74 -3.98 -6.01
CA GLN A 34 -14.14 -3.81 -5.62
C GLN A 34 -14.47 -4.35 -4.22
N ASP A 35 -13.59 -5.16 -3.61
CA ASP A 35 -13.90 -5.89 -2.37
C ASP A 35 -12.87 -5.69 -1.24
N GLY A 36 -11.95 -4.72 -1.36
CA GLY A 36 -10.88 -4.51 -0.37
C GLY A 36 -9.90 -5.69 -0.25
N ASN A 37 -9.86 -6.58 -1.24
CA ASN A 37 -9.00 -7.76 -1.24
C ASN A 37 -7.55 -7.38 -1.58
N VAL A 38 -6.71 -7.30 -0.56
CA VAL A 38 -5.28 -6.99 -0.66
C VAL A 38 -4.52 -7.98 -1.55
N ASP A 39 -4.88 -9.27 -1.52
CA ASP A 39 -4.19 -10.29 -2.31
C ASP A 39 -4.37 -10.06 -3.83
N GLN A 40 -5.60 -9.72 -4.24
CA GLN A 40 -5.90 -9.34 -5.64
C GLN A 40 -5.14 -8.08 -6.07
N LEU A 41 -5.03 -7.12 -5.16
CA LEU A 41 -4.30 -5.85 -5.37
C LEU A 41 -2.82 -6.12 -5.62
N VAL A 42 -2.21 -6.92 -4.76
CA VAL A 42 -0.81 -7.34 -4.86
C VAL A 42 -0.55 -8.06 -6.18
N GLY A 43 -1.43 -9.01 -6.56
CA GLY A 43 -1.31 -9.73 -7.83
C GLY A 43 -1.38 -8.81 -9.05
N ARG A 44 -2.32 -7.86 -9.07
CA ARG A 44 -2.45 -6.87 -10.15
C ARG A 44 -1.20 -5.99 -10.28
N ILE A 45 -0.71 -5.47 -9.15
CA ILE A 45 0.48 -4.62 -9.11
C ILE A 45 1.68 -5.42 -9.61
N GLN A 46 1.91 -6.63 -9.10
CA GLN A 46 3.00 -7.50 -9.53
C GLN A 46 2.96 -7.76 -11.03
N GLN A 47 1.78 -8.05 -11.61
CA GLN A 47 1.66 -8.29 -13.05
C GLN A 47 1.96 -7.04 -13.89
N LYS A 48 1.65 -5.84 -13.37
CA LYS A 48 1.86 -4.57 -14.08
C LYS A 48 3.30 -4.08 -13.93
N THR A 49 3.79 -3.99 -12.70
CA THR A 49 5.08 -3.40 -12.34
C THR A 49 6.23 -4.41 -12.40
N GLY A 50 5.94 -5.71 -12.36
CA GLY A 50 6.95 -6.76 -12.23
C GLY A 50 7.59 -6.83 -10.84
N GLU A 51 7.08 -6.09 -9.85
CA GLU A 51 7.65 -6.08 -8.50
C GLU A 51 7.45 -7.40 -7.75
N ALA A 52 8.32 -7.60 -6.75
CA ALA A 52 8.16 -8.71 -5.84
C ALA A 52 6.90 -8.52 -5.00
N ARG A 53 6.12 -9.60 -4.86
CA ARG A 53 4.94 -9.64 -4.00
C ARG A 53 5.24 -9.14 -2.58
N GLU A 54 6.36 -9.57 -2.00
CA GLU A 54 6.83 -9.09 -0.69
C GLU A 54 7.04 -7.57 -0.63
N ALA A 55 7.61 -6.95 -1.67
CA ALA A 55 7.84 -5.52 -1.69
C ALA A 55 6.53 -4.74 -1.74
N ILE A 56 5.55 -5.23 -2.50
CA ILE A 56 4.21 -4.67 -2.58
C ILE A 56 3.49 -4.84 -1.23
N GLU A 57 3.49 -6.04 -0.66
CA GLU A 57 2.89 -6.32 0.64
C GLU A 57 3.49 -5.48 1.76
N ASN A 58 4.81 -5.27 1.74
CA ASN A 58 5.50 -4.41 2.70
C ASN A 58 5.10 -2.94 2.53
N PHE A 59 4.98 -2.44 1.31
CA PHE A 59 4.51 -1.08 1.06
C PHE A 59 3.07 -0.88 1.49
N LEU A 60 2.19 -1.84 1.21
CA LEU A 60 0.81 -1.80 1.68
C LEU A 60 0.77 -1.79 3.20
N THR A 61 1.51 -2.69 3.86
CA THR A 61 1.64 -2.75 5.33
C THR A 61 2.12 -1.42 5.90
N GLU A 62 3.12 -0.79 5.29
CA GLU A 62 3.62 0.53 5.69
C GLU A 62 2.51 1.60 5.61
N LEU A 63 1.76 1.61 4.51
CA LEU A 63 0.67 2.57 4.30
C LEU A 63 -0.50 2.39 5.26
N THR A 64 -0.97 1.16 5.50
CA THR A 64 -2.06 0.93 6.48
C THR A 64 -1.57 1.12 7.91
N SER A 65 -0.29 0.85 8.20
CA SER A 65 0.30 1.12 9.50
C SER A 65 0.46 2.63 9.74
N ARG A 66 0.80 3.41 8.70
CA ARG A 66 0.79 4.88 8.75
C ARG A 66 -0.63 5.45 8.91
N GLY A 67 -1.64 4.73 8.44
CA GLY A 67 -3.05 5.06 8.66
C GLY A 67 -3.49 5.10 10.12
N GLY A 68 -2.84 4.31 10.99
CA GLY A 68 -3.07 4.32 12.44
C GLY A 68 -1.94 4.99 13.25
N SER A 69 -0.79 5.31 12.65
CA SER A 69 0.40 5.75 13.39
C SER A 69 1.43 6.47 12.50
N ALA A 70 1.05 7.48 11.72
CA ALA A 70 2.00 8.32 11.00
C ALA A 70 2.94 9.17 11.88
N LEU A 71 2.89 9.09 13.23
CA LEU A 71 3.72 9.95 14.10
C LEU A 71 4.85 9.26 14.87
N SER A 72 4.91 7.92 15.00
CA SER A 72 5.84 7.36 16.00
C SER A 72 7.27 7.06 15.52
N GLN A 73 7.59 7.03 14.22
CA GLN A 73 8.93 6.59 13.77
C GLN A 73 9.52 7.40 12.59
N ALA A 74 9.33 8.71 12.57
CA ALA A 74 10.14 9.59 11.71
C ALA A 74 11.39 10.17 12.42
N THR A 75 11.71 9.80 13.66
CA THR A 75 12.76 10.51 14.43
C THR A 75 13.83 9.65 15.08
N GLU A 76 14.18 8.49 14.50
CA GLU A 76 15.45 7.84 14.83
C GLU A 76 16.20 7.46 13.55
N ALA A 77 16.42 8.48 12.71
CA ALA A 77 17.63 8.52 11.92
C ALA A 77 18.78 8.98 12.83
N VAL A 78 19.97 8.38 12.64
CA VAL A 78 21.29 9.01 12.86
C VAL A 78 21.64 9.49 14.28
N GLY A 79 22.22 8.60 15.10
CA GLY A 79 22.87 9.05 16.34
C GLY A 79 23.29 7.98 17.33
N THR A 80 24.24 7.11 16.96
CA THR A 80 25.50 6.82 17.69
C THR A 80 26.27 5.72 16.99
#